data_AF-A1AL72-F1
#
_entry.id   AF-A1AL72-F1
#
_cell.length_a   1.000
_cell.length_b   1.000
_cell.length_c   1.000
_cell.angle_alpha   90.00
_cell.angle_beta   90.00
_cell.angle_gamma   90.00
#
_symmetry.space_group_name_H-M   'P 1'
#
loop_
_entity.id
_entity.type
_entity.pdbx_description
1 polymer ?
#
loop_
_entity_poly.entity_id
_entity_poly.type
_entity_poly.pdbx_seq_one_letter_code
_entity_poly.pdbx_strand_id
1 'polypeptide(L)'
;MERPQSKVADFYRELGELFGVQLNPANRYGGFKALRERWRAHCAATLLRPLLLVDEAQEVSSECLTELRLLQSASFDSQSLLFTVLCGDARLPQRFRTPELLPLGSRIRARLELSALTPQELASYLDYVLQKAGAPQLIAPELIQTLATHAHGNLRVLTHMAAELLTAAAERNLPRIDEPLYFDLFTPPVRQPRRS
;
A
#
# COMPACT_ATOMS: atom_id res chain seq x y z
N MET A 1 -7.82 -12.64 2.63
CA MET A 1 -7.80 -11.18 2.38
C MET A 1 -9.24 -10.78 2.06
N GLU A 2 -10.07 -10.63 3.10
CA GLU A 2 -11.47 -10.24 2.96
C GLU A 2 -11.57 -8.72 3.13
N ARG A 3 -12.00 -8.03 2.08
CA ARG A 3 -12.52 -6.65 2.06
C ARG A 3 -13.70 -6.71 1.10
N PRO A 4 -14.90 -6.14 1.37
CA PRO A 4 -15.08 -4.72 1.73
C PRO A 4 -16.21 -4.47 2.76
N GLN A 5 -16.16 -3.38 3.54
CA GLN A 5 -17.13 -3.04 4.60
C GLN A 5 -17.09 -3.92 5.86
N SER A 6 -15.91 -4.26 6.38
CA SER A 6 -15.80 -4.96 7.67
C SER A 6 -16.62 -4.20 8.71
N LYS A 7 -17.76 -4.79 9.11
CA LYS A 7 -18.56 -4.29 10.22
C LYS A 7 -17.67 -4.31 11.45
N VAL A 8 -18.01 -3.54 12.47
CA VAL A 8 -17.23 -3.49 13.72
C VAL A 8 -16.89 -4.90 14.24
N ALA A 9 -17.81 -5.87 14.11
CA ALA A 9 -17.58 -7.27 14.45
C ALA A 9 -16.38 -7.92 13.73
N ASP A 10 -16.28 -7.76 12.40
CA ASP A 10 -15.20 -8.33 11.60
C ASP A 10 -13.87 -7.64 11.92
N PHE A 11 -13.90 -6.33 12.14
CA PHE A 11 -12.73 -5.57 12.57
C PHE A 11 -12.17 -6.08 13.91
N TYR A 12 -13.02 -6.34 14.91
CA TYR A 12 -12.57 -6.93 16.17
C TYR A 12 -12.05 -8.36 15.96
N ARG A 13 -12.68 -9.18 15.11
CA ARG A 13 -12.21 -10.54 14.80
C ARG A 13 -10.79 -10.51 14.21
N GLU A 14 -10.56 -9.67 13.19
CA GLU A 14 -9.25 -9.50 12.56
C GLU A 14 -8.19 -9.01 13.56
N LEU A 15 -8.52 -8.02 14.40
CA LEU A 15 -7.62 -7.57 15.47
C LEU A 15 -7.29 -8.68 16.48
N GLY A 16 -8.29 -9.50 16.83
CA GLY A 16 -8.11 -10.65 17.71
C GLY A 16 -7.11 -11.64 17.13
N GLU A 17 -7.26 -11.99 15.85
CA GLU A 17 -6.32 -12.87 15.14
C GLU A 17 -4.91 -12.27 15.08
N LEU A 18 -4.78 -10.99 14.69
CA LEU A 18 -3.50 -10.29 14.57
C LEU A 18 -2.72 -10.21 15.89
N PHE A 19 -3.42 -10.03 17.01
CA PHE A 19 -2.80 -9.88 18.34
C PHE A 19 -2.89 -11.14 19.20
N GLY A 20 -3.35 -12.25 18.63
CA GLY A 20 -3.48 -13.54 19.32
C GLY A 20 -4.38 -13.46 20.55
N VAL A 21 -5.53 -12.80 20.43
CA VAL A 21 -6.57 -12.69 21.45
C VAL A 21 -7.84 -13.34 20.91
N GLN A 22 -8.38 -14.32 21.64
CA GLN A 22 -9.65 -14.92 21.26
C GLN A 22 -10.79 -13.96 21.57
N LEU A 23 -11.46 -13.47 20.54
CA LEU A 23 -12.51 -12.48 20.65
C LEU A 23 -13.84 -13.06 20.19
N ASN A 24 -14.89 -12.80 20.96
CA ASN A 24 -16.26 -13.10 20.57
C ASN A 24 -16.88 -11.82 19.99
N PRO A 25 -17.30 -11.81 18.71
CA PRO A 25 -17.92 -10.64 18.07
C PRO A 25 -19.18 -10.12 18.80
N ALA A 26 -19.91 -11.00 19.50
CA ALA A 26 -21.07 -10.62 20.30
C ALA A 26 -20.73 -9.82 21.57
N ASN A 27 -19.48 -9.90 22.05
CA ASN A 27 -19.01 -9.20 23.24
C ASN A 27 -17.95 -8.13 22.89
N ARG A 28 -18.39 -7.08 22.20
CA ARG A 28 -17.53 -5.94 21.81
C ARG A 28 -16.78 -5.34 22.99
N TYR A 29 -17.45 -5.11 24.12
CA TYR A 29 -16.80 -4.55 25.31
C TYR A 29 -15.71 -5.46 25.88
N GLY A 30 -15.99 -6.76 25.96
CA GLY A 30 -15.02 -7.76 26.37
C GLY A 30 -13.80 -7.78 25.45
N GLY A 31 -14.03 -7.71 24.13
CA GLY A 31 -12.92 -7.67 23.17
C GLY A 31 -12.09 -6.40 23.22
N PHE A 32 -12.73 -5.25 23.40
CA PHE A 32 -12.06 -3.98 23.65
C PHE A 32 -11.14 -4.05 24.87
N LYS A 33 -11.62 -4.62 25.99
CA LYS A 33 -10.83 -4.78 27.21
C LYS A 33 -9.67 -5.75 27.00
N ALA A 34 -9.92 -6.90 26.38
CA ALA A 34 -8.93 -7.94 26.17
C ALA A 34 -7.77 -7.47 25.26
N LEU A 35 -8.07 -6.77 24.16
CA LEU A 35 -7.05 -6.19 23.29
C LEU A 35 -6.16 -5.17 24.04
N ARG A 36 -6.78 -4.28 24.81
CA ARG A 36 -6.04 -3.27 25.59
C ARG A 36 -5.17 -3.90 26.66
N GLU A 37 -5.67 -4.93 27.35
CA GLU A 37 -4.90 -5.68 28.34
C GLU A 37 -3.71 -6.39 27.69
N ARG A 38 -3.92 -7.02 26.53
CA ARG A 38 -2.86 -7.64 25.73
C ARG A 38 -1.77 -6.64 25.34
N TRP A 39 -2.13 -5.48 24.79
CA TRP A 39 -1.16 -4.46 24.40
C TRP A 39 -0.44 -3.84 25.59
N ARG A 40 -1.14 -3.61 26.71
CA ARG A 40 -0.52 -3.14 27.96
C ARG A 40 0.51 -4.14 28.47
N ALA A 41 0.16 -5.42 28.53
CA ALA A 41 1.08 -6.48 28.95
C ALA A 41 2.31 -6.53 28.02
N HIS A 42 2.11 -6.44 26.71
CA HIS A 42 3.22 -6.38 25.74
C HIS A 42 4.14 -5.18 25.95
N CYS A 43 3.56 -3.99 26.13
CA CYS A 43 4.31 -2.75 26.36
C CYS A 43 5.05 -2.71 27.71
N ALA A 44 4.58 -3.49 28.69
CA ALA A 44 5.22 -3.63 30.00
C ALA A 44 6.32 -4.70 29.99
N ALA A 45 6.13 -5.77 29.23
CA ALA A 45 7.07 -6.89 29.13
C ALA A 45 8.22 -6.65 28.13
N THR A 46 8.07 -5.68 27.20
CA THR A 46 9.02 -5.43 26.12
C THR A 46 9.31 -3.94 25.95
N LEU A 47 10.47 -3.63 25.34
CA LEU A 47 10.78 -2.28 24.87
C LEU A 47 10.13 -1.95 23.52
N LEU A 48 9.42 -2.92 22.92
CA LEU A 48 8.75 -2.77 21.64
C LEU A 48 7.34 -2.23 21.84
N ARG A 49 6.80 -1.63 20.77
CA ARG A 49 5.44 -1.09 20.74
C ARG A 49 4.66 -1.77 19.62
N PRO A 50 3.40 -2.19 19.88
CA PRO A 50 2.54 -2.72 18.83
C PRO A 50 2.30 -1.68 17.73
N LEU A 51 2.39 -2.13 16.47
CA LEU A 51 2.14 -1.33 15.28
C LEU A 51 1.03 -1.98 14.46
N LEU A 52 -0.03 -1.23 14.15
CA LEU A 52 -1.06 -1.61 13.21
C LEU A 52 -0.86 -0.84 11.90
N LEU A 53 -0.67 -1.57 10.81
CA LEU A 53 -0.67 -1.02 9.45
C LEU A 53 -2.05 -1.26 8.84
N VAL A 54 -2.74 -0.19 8.45
CA VAL A 54 -4.02 -0.28 7.77
C VAL A 54 -3.84 0.27 6.36
N ASP A 55 -3.79 -0.64 5.38
CA ASP A 55 -3.73 -0.28 3.97
C ASP A 55 -5.13 0.01 3.41
N GLU A 56 -5.24 0.80 2.35
CA GLU A 56 -6.51 1.31 1.79
C GLU A 56 -7.50 1.81 2.86
N ALA A 57 -7.00 2.59 3.83
CA ALA A 57 -7.80 3.05 4.97
C ALA A 57 -9.02 3.89 4.54
N GLN A 58 -9.04 4.42 3.32
CA GLN A 58 -10.21 5.10 2.75
C GLN A 58 -11.41 4.16 2.55
N GLU A 59 -11.20 2.85 2.47
CA GLU A 59 -12.25 1.82 2.35
C GLU A 59 -12.74 1.31 3.72
N VAL A 60 -12.05 1.65 4.81
CA VAL A 60 -12.45 1.25 6.17
C VAL A 60 -13.63 2.10 6.63
N SER A 61 -14.67 1.50 7.19
CA SER A 61 -15.86 2.23 7.66
C SER A 61 -15.51 3.28 8.73
N SER A 62 -16.28 4.38 8.77
CA SER A 62 -16.08 5.42 9.79
C SER A 62 -16.23 4.87 11.22
N GLU A 63 -17.13 3.89 11.40
CA GLU A 63 -17.33 3.20 12.67
C GLU A 63 -16.06 2.47 13.13
N CYS A 64 -15.42 1.69 12.25
CA CYS A 64 -14.19 0.96 12.58
C CYS A 64 -13.01 1.91 12.86
N LEU A 65 -12.88 3.00 12.11
CA LEU A 65 -11.89 4.04 12.39
C LEU A 65 -12.14 4.74 13.74
N THR A 66 -13.41 4.92 14.11
CA THR A 66 -13.79 5.44 15.42
C THR A 66 -13.45 4.45 16.54
N GLU A 67 -13.69 3.16 16.34
CA GLU A 67 -13.28 2.12 17.29
C GLU A 67 -11.77 2.08 17.48
N LEU A 68 -11.01 2.18 16.39
CA LEU A 68 -9.56 2.25 16.42
C LEU A 68 -9.07 3.44 17.27
N ARG A 69 -9.70 4.62 17.10
CA ARG A 69 -9.42 5.80 17.94
C ARG A 69 -9.64 5.50 19.43
N LEU A 70 -10.75 4.84 19.77
CA LEU A 70 -11.09 4.51 21.16
C LEU A 70 -10.11 3.48 21.74
N LEU A 71 -9.71 2.48 20.96
CA LEU A 71 -8.75 1.44 21.32
C LEU A 71 -7.35 2.00 21.63
N GLN A 72 -6.93 3.03 20.87
CA GLN A 72 -5.66 3.71 21.08
C GLN A 72 -5.66 4.61 22.32
N SER A 73 -6.82 5.16 22.71
CA SER A 73 -6.92 6.08 23.84
C SER A 73 -6.89 5.36 25.19
N ALA A 74 -5.82 5.57 25.96
CA ALA A 74 -5.68 5.01 27.30
C ALA A 74 -5.13 6.00 28.30
N SER A 75 -5.65 5.94 29.52
CA SER A 75 -5.18 6.75 30.66
C SER A 75 -5.14 8.25 30.31
N PHE A 76 -6.26 8.83 29.87
CA PHE A 76 -6.33 10.22 29.39
C PHE A 76 -5.32 10.56 28.28
N ASP A 77 -5.12 9.63 27.33
CA ASP A 77 -4.16 9.74 26.23
C ASP A 77 -2.67 9.85 26.64
N SER A 78 -2.34 9.60 27.91
CA SER A 78 -0.95 9.60 28.41
C SER A 78 -0.16 8.35 27.99
N GLN A 79 -0.86 7.28 27.60
CA GLN A 79 -0.23 6.02 27.16
C GLN A 79 -0.74 5.64 25.77
N SER A 80 0.17 5.65 24.79
CA SER A 80 -0.11 5.08 23.46
C SER A 80 0.05 3.55 23.54
N LEU A 81 -1.08 2.84 23.49
CA LEU A 81 -1.10 1.37 23.54
C LEU A 81 -0.83 0.73 22.18
N LEU A 82 -1.15 1.45 21.10
CA LEU A 82 -1.05 0.97 19.73
C LEU A 82 -0.62 2.14 18.85
N PHE A 83 0.49 1.97 18.12
CA PHE A 83 0.84 2.86 17.04
C PHE A 83 0.07 2.43 15.79
N THR A 84 -0.41 3.38 14.99
CA THR A 84 -1.14 3.05 13.76
C THR A 84 -0.69 3.91 12.61
N VAL A 85 -0.37 3.27 11.49
CA VAL A 85 -0.12 3.91 10.20
C VAL A 85 -1.32 3.61 9.31
N LEU A 86 -1.95 4.67 8.83
CA LEU A 86 -3.07 4.61 7.90
C LEU A 86 -2.53 4.96 6.52
N CYS A 87 -2.49 3.99 5.63
CA CYS A 87 -2.12 4.16 4.23
C CYS A 87 -3.39 4.18 3.39
N GLY A 88 -3.42 5.02 2.37
CA GLY A 88 -4.56 5.11 1.48
C GLY A 88 -4.33 6.13 0.39
N ASP A 89 -5.30 6.24 -0.50
CA ASP A 89 -5.24 7.18 -1.60
C ASP A 89 -5.61 8.62 -1.17
N ALA A 90 -5.65 9.49 -2.18
CA ALA A 90 -5.97 10.89 -2.02
C ALA A 90 -7.38 11.17 -1.50
N ARG A 91 -8.26 10.18 -1.22
CA ARG A 91 -9.58 10.34 -0.56
C ARG A 91 -9.48 10.26 0.97
N LEU A 92 -8.45 9.59 1.50
CA LEU A 92 -8.31 9.37 2.94
C LEU A 92 -8.17 10.68 3.74
N PRO A 93 -7.32 11.66 3.34
CA PRO A 93 -7.19 12.91 4.08
C PRO A 93 -8.48 13.74 4.16
N GLN A 94 -9.35 13.66 3.16
CA GLN A 94 -10.65 14.35 3.12
C GLN A 94 -11.63 13.68 4.06
N ARG A 95 -11.59 12.34 4.20
CA ARG A 95 -12.40 11.63 5.18
C ARG A 95 -12.13 12.14 6.60
N PHE A 96 -10.87 12.40 6.95
CA PHE A 96 -10.51 12.98 8.26
C PHE A 96 -10.98 14.42 8.49
N ARG A 97 -11.55 15.09 7.49
CA ARG A 97 -12.19 16.42 7.61
C ARG A 97 -13.70 16.32 7.84
N THR A 98 -14.30 15.14 7.73
CA THR A 98 -15.73 14.93 7.99
C THR A 98 -16.03 15.01 9.50
N PRO A 99 -17.24 15.45 9.91
CA PRO A 99 -17.58 15.56 11.33
C PRO A 99 -17.38 14.25 12.13
N GLU A 100 -17.67 13.10 11.51
CA GLU A 100 -17.52 11.78 12.12
C GLU A 100 -16.05 11.45 12.47
N LEU A 101 -15.12 11.77 11.57
CA LEU A 101 -13.71 11.37 11.68
C LEU A 101 -12.78 12.51 12.07
N LEU A 102 -13.28 13.75 12.19
CA LEU A 102 -12.53 14.91 12.66
C LEU A 102 -11.80 14.64 13.99
N PRO A 103 -12.39 13.94 14.99
CA PRO A 103 -11.70 13.64 16.23
C PRO A 103 -10.53 12.66 16.10
N LEU A 104 -10.56 11.77 15.09
CA LEU A 104 -9.42 10.89 14.77
C LEU A 104 -8.39 11.68 13.96
N GLY A 105 -8.83 12.45 12.97
CA GLY A 105 -8.00 13.26 12.09
C GLY A 105 -7.11 14.27 12.82
N SER A 106 -7.62 14.86 13.92
CA SER A 106 -6.87 15.80 14.76
C SER A 106 -5.75 15.16 15.59
N ARG A 107 -5.76 13.83 15.73
CA ARG A 107 -4.72 13.07 16.46
C ARG A 107 -3.59 12.57 15.55
N ILE A 108 -3.76 12.65 14.24
CA ILE A 108 -2.74 12.26 13.26
C ILE A 108 -1.66 13.34 13.21
N ARG A 109 -0.50 13.06 13.83
CA ARG A 109 0.61 14.01 13.97
C ARG A 109 1.47 14.13 12.71
N ALA A 110 1.68 13.01 12.02
CA ALA A 110 2.50 12.94 10.82
C ALA A 110 1.63 12.57 9.62
N ARG A 111 1.80 13.32 8.53
CA ARG A 111 1.15 13.07 7.25
C ARG A 111 2.23 13.12 6.19
N LEU A 112 2.35 12.04 5.42
CA LEU A 112 3.27 11.95 4.31
C LEU A 112 2.43 11.74 3.06
N GLU A 113 2.56 12.66 2.11
CA GLU A 113 1.93 12.54 0.80
C GLU A 113 2.98 12.04 -0.18
N LEU A 114 2.71 10.89 -0.81
CA LEU A 114 3.55 10.35 -1.88
C LEU A 114 3.11 10.96 -3.21
N SER A 115 3.99 11.73 -3.83
CA SER A 115 3.77 12.29 -5.18
C SER A 115 4.18 11.30 -6.26
N ALA A 116 3.73 11.55 -7.49
CA ALA A 116 4.25 10.85 -8.66
C ALA A 116 5.77 11.04 -8.75
N LEU A 117 6.48 9.99 -9.16
CA LEU A 117 7.92 10.03 -9.34
C LEU A 117 8.28 10.82 -10.61
N THR A 118 9.44 11.45 -10.62
CA THR A 118 10.01 12.03 -11.82
C THR A 118 10.50 10.94 -12.79
N PRO A 119 10.58 11.20 -14.11
CA PRO A 119 11.20 10.26 -15.04
C PRO A 119 12.62 9.85 -14.63
N GLN A 120 13.39 10.75 -14.02
CA GLN A 120 14.75 10.48 -13.54
C GLN A 120 14.75 9.50 -12.36
N GLU A 121 13.83 9.65 -11.40
CA GLU A 121 13.68 8.72 -10.28
C GLU A 121 13.23 7.33 -10.76
N LEU A 122 12.32 7.29 -11.74
CA LEU A 122 11.87 6.05 -12.36
C LEU A 122 13.00 5.32 -13.10
N ALA A 123 13.79 6.04 -13.91
CA ALA A 123 14.96 5.49 -14.57
C ALA A 123 15.99 4.95 -13.54
N SER A 124 16.28 5.76 -12.52
CA SER A 124 17.20 5.38 -11.44
C SER A 124 16.73 4.14 -10.68
N TYR A 125 15.42 4.01 -10.47
CA TYR A 125 14.83 2.82 -9.87
C TYR A 125 15.03 1.59 -10.75
N LEU A 126 14.80 1.68 -12.06
CA LEU A 126 14.97 0.55 -12.97
C LEU A 126 16.44 0.12 -13.04
N ASP A 127 17.37 1.07 -13.14
CA ASP A 127 18.81 0.82 -13.06
C ASP A 127 19.20 0.10 -11.77
N TYR A 128 18.69 0.57 -10.63
CA TYR A 128 18.92 -0.05 -9.33
C TYR A 128 18.42 -1.51 -9.31
N VAL A 129 17.22 -1.78 -9.81
CA VAL A 129 16.65 -3.14 -9.85
C VAL A 129 17.47 -4.06 -10.76
N LEU A 130 17.89 -3.58 -11.93
CA LEU A 130 18.74 -4.33 -12.85
C LEU A 130 20.12 -4.64 -12.26
N GLN A 131 20.74 -3.66 -11.59
CA GLN A 131 22.00 -3.87 -10.87
C GLN A 131 21.85 -4.90 -9.76
N LYS A 132 20.77 -4.82 -8.96
CA LYS A 132 20.51 -5.79 -7.88
C LYS A 132 20.22 -7.20 -8.40
N ALA A 133 19.62 -7.31 -9.58
CA ALA A 133 19.42 -8.58 -10.26
C ALA A 133 20.70 -9.16 -10.91
N GLY A 134 21.80 -8.40 -10.94
CA GLY A 134 23.05 -8.81 -11.60
C GLY A 134 23.02 -8.68 -13.13
N ALA A 135 22.05 -7.94 -13.68
CA ALA A 135 21.86 -7.78 -15.12
C ALA A 135 21.81 -6.29 -15.54
N PRO A 136 22.84 -5.48 -15.19
CA PRO A 136 22.82 -4.02 -15.34
C PRO A 136 22.73 -3.54 -16.80
N GLN A 137 23.02 -4.40 -17.77
CA GLN A 137 23.02 -4.06 -19.20
C GLN A 137 21.88 -4.75 -19.97
N LEU A 138 20.97 -5.42 -19.26
CA LEU A 138 19.88 -6.20 -19.87
C LEU A 138 18.92 -5.31 -20.67
N ILE A 139 18.64 -4.11 -20.18
CA ILE A 139 17.79 -3.13 -20.85
C ILE A 139 18.67 -2.02 -21.42
N ALA A 140 18.42 -1.61 -22.66
CA ALA A 140 19.13 -0.50 -23.28
C ALA A 140 18.88 0.82 -22.52
N PRO A 141 19.90 1.67 -22.29
CA PRO A 141 19.73 2.94 -21.56
C PRO A 141 18.66 3.85 -22.18
N GLU A 142 18.57 3.88 -23.50
CA GLU A 142 17.57 4.65 -24.25
C GLU A 142 16.16 4.14 -23.94
N LEU A 143 15.99 2.82 -23.92
CA LEU A 143 14.73 2.17 -23.56
C LEU A 143 14.35 2.44 -22.09
N ILE A 144 15.31 2.48 -21.16
CA ILE A 144 15.04 2.84 -19.76
C ILE A 144 14.42 4.25 -19.68
N GLN A 145 14.96 5.22 -20.42
CA GLN A 145 14.41 6.58 -20.49
C GLN A 145 13.02 6.61 -21.13
N THR A 146 12.82 5.85 -22.20
CA THR A 146 11.53 5.69 -22.89
C THR A 146 10.48 5.13 -21.92
N LEU A 147 10.79 4.03 -21.23
CA LEU A 147 9.90 3.41 -20.23
C LEU A 147 9.58 4.36 -19.07
N ALA A 148 10.59 5.05 -18.54
CA ALA A 148 10.41 6.02 -17.44
C ALA A 148 9.51 7.19 -17.84
N THR A 149 9.65 7.68 -19.08
CA THR A 149 8.80 8.74 -19.63
C THR A 149 7.37 8.27 -19.81
N HIS A 150 7.16 7.08 -20.41
CA HIS A 150 5.84 6.51 -20.65
C HIS A 150 5.10 6.09 -19.37
N ALA A 151 5.82 5.82 -18.29
CA ALA A 151 5.21 5.47 -17.01
C ALA A 151 4.53 6.65 -16.30
N HIS A 152 4.76 7.90 -16.74
CA HIS A 152 4.12 9.12 -16.21
C HIS A 152 4.18 9.21 -14.68
N GLY A 153 5.33 8.88 -14.09
CA GLY A 153 5.56 8.91 -12.64
C GLY A 153 4.94 7.75 -11.85
N ASN A 154 4.32 6.77 -12.53
CA ASN A 154 3.73 5.59 -11.91
C ASN A 154 4.70 4.40 -11.94
N LEU A 155 5.26 4.09 -10.78
CA LEU A 155 6.19 2.97 -10.60
C LEU A 155 5.60 1.60 -11.00
N ARG A 156 4.30 1.39 -10.78
CA ARG A 156 3.62 0.15 -11.15
C ARG A 156 3.52 0.00 -12.66
N VAL A 157 3.24 1.09 -13.37
CA VAL A 157 3.21 1.08 -14.84
C VAL A 157 4.60 0.80 -15.40
N LEU A 158 5.64 1.46 -14.87
CA LEU A 158 7.03 1.21 -15.26
C LEU A 158 7.40 -0.28 -15.11
N THR A 159 7.20 -0.81 -13.91
CA THR A 159 7.58 -2.19 -13.57
C THR A 159 6.80 -3.21 -14.39
N HIS A 160 5.53 -2.95 -14.67
CA HIS A 160 4.70 -3.81 -15.52
C HIS A 160 5.20 -3.84 -16.97
N MET A 161 5.44 -2.68 -17.58
CA MET A 161 5.99 -2.61 -18.94
C MET A 161 7.35 -3.32 -19.03
N ALA A 162 8.25 -3.08 -18.07
CA ALA A 162 9.54 -3.74 -18.01
C ALA A 162 9.43 -5.26 -17.85
N ALA A 163 8.46 -5.75 -17.06
CA ALA A 163 8.22 -7.18 -16.87
C ALA A 163 7.67 -7.86 -18.12
N GLU A 164 6.76 -7.20 -18.86
CA GLU A 164 6.26 -7.72 -20.14
C GLU A 164 7.39 -7.85 -21.18
N LEU A 165 8.22 -6.81 -21.30
CA LEU A 165 9.42 -6.82 -22.14
C LEU A 165 10.38 -7.95 -21.77
N LEU A 166 10.62 -8.13 -20.47
CA LEU A 166 11.49 -9.18 -19.96
C LEU A 166 10.96 -10.57 -20.30
N THR A 167 9.65 -10.78 -20.16
CA THR A 167 8.99 -12.04 -20.49
C THR A 167 9.13 -12.35 -21.97
N ALA A 168 8.82 -11.39 -22.86
CA ALA A 168 8.95 -11.57 -24.29
C ALA A 168 10.41 -11.78 -24.75
N ALA A 169 11.36 -11.07 -24.14
CA ALA A 169 12.78 -11.25 -24.43
C ALA A 169 13.26 -12.66 -24.03
N ALA A 170 12.81 -13.16 -22.89
CA ALA A 170 13.12 -14.52 -22.44
C ALA A 170 12.54 -15.58 -23.38
N GLU A 171 11.29 -15.44 -23.81
CA GLU A 171 10.64 -16.36 -24.78
C GLU A 171 11.37 -16.38 -26.13
N ARG A 172 11.89 -15.24 -26.57
CA ARG A 172 12.64 -15.08 -27.83
C ARG A 172 14.14 -15.33 -27.67
N ASN A 173 14.60 -15.68 -26.47
CA ASN A 173 16.00 -15.89 -26.11
C ASN A 173 16.92 -14.72 -26.53
N LEU A 174 16.44 -13.49 -26.31
CA LEU A 174 17.16 -12.27 -26.63
C LEU A 174 18.14 -11.92 -25.51
N PRO A 175 19.41 -11.61 -25.83
CA PRO A 175 20.43 -11.28 -24.83
C PRO A 175 20.26 -9.87 -24.23
N ARG A 176 19.44 -9.01 -24.86
CA ARG A 176 19.20 -7.63 -24.47
C ARG A 176 17.80 -7.19 -24.90
N ILE A 177 17.22 -6.28 -24.14
CA ILE A 177 15.92 -5.64 -24.35
C ILE A 177 16.15 -4.23 -24.89
N ASP A 178 15.61 -3.92 -26.06
CA ASP A 178 15.79 -2.66 -26.78
C ASP A 178 14.48 -2.08 -27.32
N GLU A 179 14.54 -0.86 -27.87
CA GLU A 179 13.36 -0.15 -28.39
C GLU A 179 12.59 -0.93 -29.48
N PRO A 180 13.22 -1.66 -30.42
CA PRO A 180 12.51 -2.53 -31.35
C PRO A 180 11.55 -3.51 -30.67
N LEU A 181 11.97 -4.19 -29.60
CA LEU A 181 11.10 -5.11 -28.87
C LEU A 181 9.94 -4.36 -28.19
N TYR A 182 10.20 -3.15 -27.68
CA TYR A 182 9.16 -2.29 -27.14
C TYR A 182 8.11 -1.89 -28.18
N PHE A 183 8.52 -1.44 -29.36
CA PHE A 183 7.57 -1.09 -30.41
C PHE A 183 6.79 -2.30 -30.91
N ASP A 184 7.40 -3.48 -30.98
CA ASP A 184 6.71 -4.71 -31.38
C ASP A 184 5.57 -5.09 -30.41
N LEU A 185 5.75 -4.87 -29.11
CA LEU A 185 4.78 -5.26 -28.07
C LEU A 185 3.73 -4.19 -27.78
N PHE A 186 4.12 -2.91 -27.77
CA PHE A 186 3.25 -1.82 -27.31
C PHE A 186 2.63 -0.99 -28.45
N THR A 187 2.99 -1.24 -29.71
CA THR A 187 2.31 -0.59 -30.84
C THR A 187 0.95 -1.25 -31.07
N PRO A 188 -0.18 -0.50 -31.02
CA PRO A 188 -1.48 -1.07 -31.34
C PRO A 188 -1.49 -1.59 -32.78
N PRO A 189 -2.06 -2.77 -33.05
CA PRO A 189 -2.10 -3.32 -34.41
C PRO A 189 -2.85 -2.34 -35.32
N VAL A 190 -2.22 -1.99 -36.45
CA VAL A 190 -2.85 -1.14 -37.47
C VAL A 190 -4.14 -1.82 -37.92
N ARG A 191 -5.30 -1.23 -37.57
CA ARG A 191 -6.60 -1.67 -38.09
C ARG A 191 -6.57 -1.53 -39.61
N GLN A 192 -6.46 -2.65 -40.33
CA GLN A 192 -6.65 -2.64 -41.78
C GLN A 192 -8.08 -2.15 -42.07
N PRO A 193 -8.27 -1.15 -42.97
CA PRO A 193 -9.60 -0.75 -43.38
C PRO A 193 -10.28 -1.95 -44.06
N ARG A 194 -11.45 -2.34 -43.54
CA ARG A 194 -12.31 -3.34 -44.18
C ARG A 194 -12.59 -2.85 -45.60
N ARG A 195 -12.05 -3.56 -46.60
CA ARG A 195 -12.44 -3.36 -48.01
C ARG A 195 -13.93 -3.71 -48.12
N SER A 196 -14.73 -2.68 -48.40
CA SER A 196 -16.14 -2.76 -48.80
C SER A 196 -16.28 -3.32 -50.21
#